data_AF-A0A9X1TFC5-F1
#
_entry.id   AF-A0A9X1TFC5-F1
#
_cell.length_a   1.000
_cell.length_b   1.000
_cell.length_c   1.000
_cell.angle_alpha   90.00
_cell.angle_beta   90.00
_cell.angle_gamma   90.00
#
_symmetry.space_group_name_H-M   'P 1'
#
loop_
_entity.id
_entity.type
_entity.pdbx_description
1 polymer ?
#
loop_
_entity_poly.entity_id
_entity_poly.type
_entity_poly.pdbx_seq_one_letter_code
_entity_poly.pdbx_strand_id
1 'polypeptide(L)' 'MLTVIEGTYENGQVILDHKPKVENKTKVVVIFEEIEIPAEINAKRPFGISNGSITLSPDFDEPLDDLKDYM' A
#
# COMPACT_ATOMS: atom_id res chain seq x y z
N MET A 1 -17.85 15.87 -23.54
CA MET A 1 -16.89 14.79 -23.24
C MET A 1 -16.51 14.93 -21.77
N LEU A 2 -16.61 13.85 -20.99
CA LEU A 2 -16.16 13.83 -19.60
C LEU A 2 -14.67 13.49 -19.59
N THR A 3 -13.87 14.26 -18.86
CA THR A 3 -12.43 14.04 -18.71
C THR A 3 -12.14 13.91 -17.23
N VAL A 4 -11.60 12.76 -16.83
CA VAL A 4 -11.11 12.53 -15.47
C VAL A 4 -9.62 12.86 -15.46
N ILE A 5 -9.18 13.64 -14.48
CA ILE A 5 -7.78 14.01 -14.30
C ILE A 5 -7.41 13.66 -12.88
N GLU A 6 -6.33 12.90 -12.75
CA GLU A 6 -5.74 12.56 -11.47
C GLU A 6 -4.97 13.77 -10.92
N GLY A 7 -4.96 13.86 -9.60
CA GLY A 7 -4.32 14.94 -8.89
C GLY A 7 -4.22 14.63 -7.42
N THR A 8 -3.27 15.29 -6.77
CA THR A 8 -3.02 15.13 -5.35
C THR A 8 -3.77 16.22 -4.58
N TYR A 9 -4.40 15.85 -3.47
CA TYR A 9 -4.96 16.80 -2.52
C TYR A 9 -3.99 16.99 -1.35
N GLU A 10 -3.49 18.21 -1.17
CA GLU A 10 -2.56 18.56 -0.09
C GLU A 10 -2.97 19.91 0.53
N ASN A 11 -3.08 19.95 1.86
CA ASN A 11 -3.33 21.19 2.63
C ASN A 11 -4.55 22.03 2.17
N GLY A 12 -5.61 21.41 1.66
CA GLY A 12 -6.79 22.13 1.15
C GLY A 12 -6.69 22.55 -0.32
N GLN A 13 -5.59 22.21 -1.00
CA GLN A 13 -5.37 22.51 -2.41
C GLN A 13 -5.37 21.22 -3.24
N VAL A 14 -6.12 21.24 -4.35
CA VAL A 14 -6.08 20.16 -5.36
C VAL A 14 -5.05 20.56 -6.41
N ILE A 15 -3.99 19.76 -6.52
CA ILE A 15 -2.93 19.91 -7.52
C ILE A 15 -3.19 18.87 -8.60
N LEU A 16 -3.45 19.34 -9.83
CA LEU A 16 -3.70 18.46 -10.97
C LEU A 16 -2.38 18.06 -11.63
N ASP A 17 -2.20 16.78 -11.92
CA ASP A 17 -0.97 16.29 -12.57
C ASP A 17 -0.89 16.69 -14.04
N HIS A 18 -2.06 16.87 -14.65
CA HIS A 18 -2.20 17.27 -16.04
C HIS A 18 -3.10 18.48 -16.20
N LYS A 19 -2.70 19.38 -17.12
CA LYS A 19 -3.51 20.52 -17.49
C LYS A 19 -4.66 20.07 -18.40
N PRO A 20 -5.93 20.20 -17.99
CA PRO A 20 -7.04 19.92 -18.89
C PRO A 20 -7.01 20.88 -20.08
N LYS A 21 -7.32 20.36 -21.27
CA LYS A 21 -7.55 21.17 -22.47
C LYS A 21 -8.96 21.79 -22.44
N VAL A 22 -9.22 22.64 -21.45
CA VAL A 22 -10.42 23.50 -21.41
C VAL A 22 -10.02 24.96 -21.60
N GLU A 23 -10.59 25.58 -22.62
CA GLU A 23 -10.35 27.00 -22.95
C GLU A 23 -11.34 27.93 -22.25
N ASN A 24 -12.46 27.40 -21.75
CA ASN A 24 -13.55 28.16 -21.15
C ASN A 24 -13.77 27.82 -19.67
N LYS A 25 -14.36 28.76 -18.92
CA LYS A 25 -14.74 28.56 -17.52
C LYS A 25 -15.70 27.37 -17.40
N THR A 26 -15.26 26.31 -16.73
CA THR A 26 -15.98 25.03 -16.68
C THR A 26 -16.21 24.62 -15.23
N LYS A 27 -17.39 24.06 -14.94
CA LYS A 27 -17.71 23.51 -13.62
C LYS A 27 -17.03 22.15 -13.48
N VAL A 28 -16.34 21.93 -12.37
CA VAL A 28 -15.62 20.68 -12.07
C VAL A 28 -16.20 20.05 -10.80
N VAL A 29 -16.24 18.72 -10.76
CA VAL A 29 -16.61 17.93 -9.58
C VAL A 29 -15.36 17.16 -9.16
N VAL A 30 -14.93 17.33 -7.92
CA VAL A 30 -13.78 16.61 -7.34
C VAL A 30 -14.34 15.47 -6.50
N ILE A 31 -13.87 14.25 -6.77
CA ILE A 31 -14.27 13.03 -6.05
C ILE A 31 -13.06 12.61 -5.22
N PHE A 32 -13.25 12.48 -3.91
CA PHE A 32 -12.25 11.95 -3.00
C PHE A 32 -12.56 10.47 -2.78
N GLU A 33 -11.70 9.61 -3.29
CA GLU A 33 -11.73 8.19 -2.96
C GLU A 33 -10.85 7.98 -1.72
N GLU A 34 -11.47 7.63 -0.60
CA GLU A 34 -10.74 7.20 0.59
C GLU A 34 -10.12 5.84 0.28
N ILE A 35 -8.83 5.85 -0.07
CA ILE A 35 -8.04 4.62 -0.12
C ILE A 35 -7.86 4.20 1.34
N GLU A 36 -8.65 3.23 1.78
CA GLU A 36 -8.36 2.48 3.00
C GLU A 36 -7.00 1.79 2.78
N ILE A 37 -5.91 2.47 3.17
CA ILE A 37 -4.60 1.84 3.25
C ILE A 37 -4.79 0.72 4.28
N PRO A 38 -4.67 -0.57 3.89
CA PRO A 38 -4.76 -1.64 4.86
C PRO A 38 -3.65 -1.36 5.87
N ALA A 39 -4.03 -1.08 7.12
CA ALA A 39 -3.07 -0.91 8.21
C ALA A 39 -2.08 -2.07 8.11
N GLU A 40 -0.78 -1.78 8.04
CA GLU A 40 0.26 -2.77 7.85
C GLU A 40 -0.01 -3.98 8.75
N ILE A 41 -0.47 -5.08 8.17
CA ILE A 41 -0.67 -6.32 8.89
C ILE A 41 0.71 -6.96 9.02
N ASN A 42 1.57 -6.32 9.82
CA ASN A 42 2.85 -6.86 10.27
C ASN A 42 2.66 -7.86 11.44
N ALA A 43 1.46 -8.43 11.58
CA ALA A 43 1.29 -9.62 12.41
C ALA A 43 1.88 -10.80 11.64
N LYS A 44 3.14 -11.18 11.96
CA LYS A 44 3.75 -12.44 11.52
C LYS A 44 2.70 -13.54 11.72
N ARG A 45 2.15 -14.08 10.62
CA ARG A 45 1.15 -15.14 10.70
C ARG A 45 1.82 -16.36 11.33
N PRO A 46 1.24 -16.97 12.37
CA PRO A 46 1.82 -18.18 12.94
C PRO A 46 1.87 -19.25 11.85
N PHE A 47 2.98 -19.98 11.78
CA PHE A 47 3.14 -21.09 10.86
C PHE A 47 2.02 -22.13 11.07
N GLY A 48 1.57 -22.75 9.99
CA GLY A 48 0.53 -23.76 10.04
C GLY A 48 0.97 -25.00 10.83
N ILE A 49 0.07 -25.54 11.66
CA ILE A 49 0.29 -26.80 12.39
C ILE A 49 -0.22 -27.99 11.58
N SER A 50 0.62 -29.01 11.37
CA SER A 50 0.17 -30.29 10.82
C SER A 50 -0.38 -31.14 11.96
N ASN A 51 -1.70 -31.40 12.00
CA ASN A 51 -2.41 -32.24 12.98
C ASN A 51 -2.04 -32.03 14.47
N GLY A 52 -1.46 -30.88 14.83
CA GLY A 52 -1.02 -30.57 16.19
C GLY A 52 0.21 -31.34 16.69
N SER A 53 0.91 -32.10 15.84
CA SER A 53 2.05 -32.93 16.28
C SER A 53 3.40 -32.24 16.16
N ILE A 54 3.53 -31.23 15.30
CA ILE A 54 4.78 -30.52 15.03
C ILE A 54 4.48 -29.03 14.88
N THR A 55 5.19 -28.20 15.65
CA THR A 55 5.13 -26.73 15.60
C THR A 55 6.45 -26.19 15.05
N LEU A 56 6.39 -25.37 14.00
CA LEU A 56 7.57 -24.66 13.50
C LEU A 56 7.84 -23.44 14.38
N SER A 57 9.10 -23.22 14.74
CA SER A 57 9.51 -22.05 15.50
C SER A 57 9.37 -20.76 14.67
N PRO A 58 9.00 -19.61 15.25
CA PRO A 58 8.83 -18.34 14.52
C PRO A 58 10.11 -17.79 13.87
N ASP A 59 11.27 -18.31 14.27
CA ASP A 59 12.63 -17.92 13.86
C ASP A 59 13.28 -18.96 12.93
N PHE A 60 12.53 -19.95 12.43
CA PHE A 60 13.09 -21.01 11.58
C PHE A 60 13.82 -20.48 10.33
N ASP A 61 13.32 -19.39 9.75
CA ASP A 61 13.90 -18.77 8.56
C ASP A 61 14.99 -17.74 8.89
N GLU A 62 15.32 -17.51 10.17
CA GLU A 62 16.37 -16.57 10.55
C GLU A 62 17.76 -17.17 10.27
N PRO A 63 18.71 -16.38 9.72
CA PRO A 63 20.04 -16.87 9.39
C PRO A 63 20.77 -17.31 10.65
N LEU A 64 21.38 -18.49 10.61
CA LEU A 64 22.17 -19.00 11.71
C LEU A 64 23.43 -18.15 11.89
N ASP A 65 23.67 -17.68 13.11
CA ASP A 65 24.85 -16.88 13.45
C ASP A 65 26.16 -17.57 13.06
N ASP A 66 26.23 -18.88 13.25
CA ASP A 66 27.39 -19.71 12.93
C ASP A 66 27.68 -19.84 11.42
N LEU A 67 26.70 -19.52 10.56
CA LEU A 67 26.84 -19.57 9.10
C LEU A 67 27.01 -18.18 8.46
N LYS A 68 27.07 -17.11 9.26
CA LYS A 68 27.26 -15.73 8.76
C LYS A 68 28.55 -15.55 8.00
N ASP A 69 29.62 -16.25 8.39
CA ASP A 69 30.92 -16.17 7.73
C ASP A 69 30.96 -16.86 6.36
N TYR A 70 29.90 -17.59 5.99
CA TYR A 70 29.82 -18.42 4.78
C TYR A 70 28.68 -18.03 3.82
N MET A 71 27.84 -17.05 4.19
CA MET A 71 26.70 -16.53 3.40
C MET A 71 26.96 -15.09 2.98
#